data_AF-A0A530QT71-F1
#
_entry.id   AF-A0A530QT71-F1
#
_cell.length_a   1.000
_cell.length_b   1.000
_cell.length_c   1.000
_cell.angle_alpha   90.00
_cell.angle_beta   90.00
_cell.angle_gamma   90.00
#
_symmetry.space_group_name_H-M   'P 1'
#
loop_
_entity.id
_entity.type
_entity.pdbx_description
1 polymer ?
#
loop_
_entity_poly.entity_id
_entity_poly.type
_entity_poly.pdbx_seq_one_letter_code
_entity_poly.pdbx_strand_id
1 'polypeptide(L)' 'MQKSAAKEVNVVMNGLAFGESPRWHDDRLWFCNWGTGQIVAVDAEGNSQVMLTVPATLPYSIDWLPDGRLVVVSGRDGL' A
#
# COMPACT_ATOMS: atom_id res chain seq x y z
N MET A 1 -27.75 -26.70 4.32
CA MET A 1 -26.96 -25.46 4.17
C MET A 1 -25.62 -25.82 3.57
N GLN A 2 -25.39 -25.46 2.31
CA GLN A 2 -24.13 -25.71 1.62
C GLN A 2 -23.16 -24.58 2.03
N LYS A 3 -22.05 -24.92 2.69
CA LYS A 3 -20.98 -23.94 2.94
C LYS A 3 -20.43 -23.50 1.59
N SER A 4 -20.44 -22.21 1.32
CA SER A 4 -19.66 -21.65 0.20
C SER A 4 -18.22 -22.11 0.36
N ALA A 5 -17.61 -22.65 -0.69
CA ALA A 5 -16.17 -22.85 -0.71
C ALA A 5 -15.53 -21.48 -0.44
N ALA A 6 -14.67 -21.38 0.57
CA ALA A 6 -13.91 -20.17 0.81
C ALA A 6 -13.02 -19.92 -0.41
N LYS A 7 -12.98 -18.69 -0.93
CA LYS A 7 -11.99 -18.32 -1.95
C LYS A 7 -10.60 -18.59 -1.36
N GLU A 8 -9.75 -19.31 -2.10
CA GLU A 8 -8.35 -19.46 -1.73
C GLU A 8 -7.67 -18.09 -1.75
N VAL A 9 -6.88 -17.81 -0.71
CA VAL A 9 -6.13 -16.56 -0.56
C VAL A 9 -4.71 -16.80 -1.04
N ASN A 10 -4.26 -16.01 -2.01
CA ASN A 10 -2.91 -16.06 -2.55
C ASN A 10 -2.07 -14.91 -2.01
N VAL A 11 -0.82 -15.19 -1.62
CA VAL A 11 0.14 -14.18 -1.20
C VAL A 11 0.78 -13.56 -2.45
N VAL A 12 0.53 -12.27 -2.70
CA VAL A 12 1.13 -11.53 -3.83
C VAL A 12 2.44 -10.83 -3.46
N MET A 13 2.68 -10.59 -2.16
CA MET A 13 3.92 -9.99 -1.68
C MET A 13 4.20 -10.40 -0.24
N ASN A 14 5.48 -10.58 0.10
CA ASN A 14 5.97 -10.86 1.45
C ASN A 14 7.26 -10.04 1.72
N GLY A 15 7.85 -10.20 2.92
CA GLY A 15 9.10 -9.51 3.27
C GLY A 15 8.95 -8.01 3.53
N LEU A 16 7.73 -7.52 3.74
CA LEU A 16 7.46 -6.14 4.14
C LEU A 16 7.94 -5.91 5.58
N ALA A 17 8.40 -4.69 5.88
CA ALA A 17 8.69 -4.31 7.26
C ALA A 17 7.37 -4.21 8.04
N PHE A 18 6.40 -3.46 7.50
CA PHE A 18 5.04 -3.40 8.00
C PHE A 18 4.12 -2.81 6.91
N GLY A 19 3.29 -3.63 6.25
CA GLY A 19 2.44 -3.19 5.13
C GLY A 19 1.12 -2.59 5.61
N GLU A 20 0.89 -1.29 5.35
CA GLU A 20 -0.24 -0.53 5.87
C GLU A 20 -0.91 0.36 4.82
N SER A 21 -2.10 0.87 5.15
CA SER A 21 -2.86 1.81 4.31
C SER A 21 -3.08 1.33 2.85
N PRO A 22 -3.64 0.12 2.63
CA PRO A 22 -3.88 -0.39 1.28
C PRO A 22 -4.89 0.48 0.51
N ARG A 23 -4.60 0.74 -0.76
CA ARG A 23 -5.46 1.43 -1.72
C ARG A 23 -5.37 0.75 -3.08
N TRP A 24 -6.49 0.56 -3.75
CA TRP A 24 -6.50 0.07 -5.12
C TRP A 24 -6.45 1.24 -6.08
N HIS A 25 -5.51 1.26 -7.02
CA HIS A 25 -5.38 2.29 -8.03
C HIS A 25 -4.62 1.74 -9.25
N ASP A 26 -5.15 1.99 -10.46
CA ASP A 26 -4.58 1.54 -11.75
C ASP A 26 -4.18 0.05 -11.77
N ASP A 27 -5.15 -0.82 -11.46
CA ASP A 27 -4.99 -2.28 -11.41
C ASP A 27 -3.87 -2.80 -10.50
N ARG A 28 -3.48 -1.99 -9.51
CA ARG A 28 -2.46 -2.32 -8.52
C ARG A 28 -2.94 -2.03 -7.12
N LEU A 29 -2.45 -2.84 -6.19
CA LEU A 29 -2.54 -2.58 -4.77
C LEU A 29 -1.36 -1.68 -4.36
N TRP A 30 -1.67 -0.46 -3.96
CA TRP A 30 -0.72 0.47 -3.37
C TRP A 30 -0.79 0.40 -1.85
N PHE A 31 0.35 0.49 -1.19
CA PHE A 31 0.44 0.48 0.27
C PHE A 31 1.70 1.17 0.77
N CYS A 32 1.69 1.54 2.05
CA CYS A 32 2.82 2.10 2.77
C CYS A 32 3.63 0.98 3.44
N ASN A 33 4.91 0.83 3.12
CA ASN A 33 5.81 -0.11 3.80
C ASN A 33 6.47 0.58 5.00
N TRP A 34 5.71 0.69 6.08
CA TRP A 34 6.09 1.35 7.31
C TRP A 34 7.47 0.90 7.82
N GLY A 35 8.29 1.87 8.25
CA GLY A 35 9.67 1.64 8.69
C GLY A 35 10.72 1.75 7.58
N THR A 36 10.30 1.77 6.31
CA THR A 36 11.21 1.94 5.15
C THR A 36 11.08 3.28 4.44
N GLY A 37 10.01 4.04 4.72
CA GLY A 37 9.65 5.25 3.98
C GLY A 37 9.14 4.99 2.55
N GLN A 38 8.92 3.73 2.16
CA GLN A 38 8.52 3.37 0.81
C GLN A 38 7.00 3.31 0.66
N ILE A 39 6.50 3.85 -0.45
CA ILE A 39 5.17 3.57 -0.99
C ILE A 39 5.36 2.62 -2.16
N VAL A 40 4.69 1.47 -2.11
CA VAL A 40 4.87 0.35 -3.04
C VAL A 40 3.55 0.08 -3.74
N ALA A 41 3.61 -0.24 -5.03
CA ALA A 41 2.50 -0.77 -5.80
C ALA A 41 2.83 -2.21 -6.24
N VAL A 42 1.88 -3.12 -6.10
CA VAL A 42 1.99 -4.53 -6.52
C VAL A 42 0.76 -4.95 -7.33
N ASP A 43 0.97 -5.70 -8.41
CA ASP A 43 -0.11 -6.30 -9.20
C ASP A 43 -0.56 -7.66 -8.66
N ALA A 44 -1.53 -8.30 -9.34
CA ALA A 44 -2.08 -9.59 -8.93
C ALA A 44 -1.09 -10.75 -9.11
N GLU A 45 -0.10 -10.59 -9.99
CA GLU A 45 0.96 -11.55 -10.27
C GLU A 45 2.15 -11.41 -9.29
N GLY A 46 2.14 -10.39 -8.44
CA GLY A 46 3.18 -10.13 -7.45
C GLY A 46 4.34 -9.28 -7.95
N ASN A 47 4.23 -8.69 -9.15
CA ASN A 47 5.22 -7.73 -9.63
C ASN A 47 5.05 -6.43 -8.84
N SER A 48 6.11 -6.04 -8.13
CA SER A 48 6.08 -4.86 -7.25
C SER A 48 7.10 -3.80 -7.68
N GLN A 49 6.77 -2.55 -7.38
CA GLN A 49 7.61 -1.39 -7.62
C GLN A 49 7.51 -0.39 -6.48
N VAL A 50 8.65 0.15 -6.04
CA VAL A 50 8.67 1.34 -5.17
C VAL A 50 8.30 2.54 -6.02
N MET A 51 7.13 3.13 -5.76
CA MET A 51 6.61 4.26 -6.52
C MET A 51 7.12 5.60 -5.99
N LEU A 52 7.35 5.67 -4.68
CA LEU A 52 7.88 6.85 -4.00
C LEU A 52 8.61 6.44 -2.73
N THR A 53 9.68 7.15 -2.40
CA THR A 53 10.29 7.14 -1.06
C THR A 53 10.06 8.50 -0.43
N VAL A 54 9.42 8.52 0.73
CA VAL A 54 9.09 9.74 1.46
C VAL A 54 10.01 9.89 2.67
N PRO A 55 10.44 11.12 3.04
CA PRO A 55 11.22 11.37 4.25
C PRO A 55 10.36 11.26 5.53
N ALA A 56 9.29 10.49 5.51
CA ALA A 56 8.39 10.32 6.63
C ALA A 56 8.95 9.29 7.63
N THR A 57 8.93 9.64 8.91
CA THR A 57 8.87 8.59 9.93
C THR A 57 7.44 8.30 10.30
N LEU A 58 7.20 7.09 10.79
CA LEU A 58 5.88 6.57 11.14
C LEU A 58 5.06 7.49 12.05
N PRO A 59 3.71 7.55 11.87
CA PRO A 59 2.93 6.91 10.81
C PRO A 59 2.86 7.75 9.52
N TYR A 60 2.59 7.09 8.39
CA TYR A 60 2.24 7.76 7.13
C TYR A 60 1.22 6.97 6.32
N SER A 61 0.41 7.65 5.53
CA SER A 61 -0.63 7.04 4.71
C SER A 61 -0.75 7.74 3.35
N ILE A 62 -1.52 7.13 2.44
CA ILE A 62 -1.76 7.65 1.10
C ILE A 62 -3.25 7.67 0.76
N ASP A 63 -3.62 8.61 -0.11
CA ASP A 63 -4.87 8.58 -0.85
C ASP A 63 -4.76 9.36 -2.16
N TRP A 64 -5.78 9.29 -3.00
CA TRP A 64 -5.85 10.02 -4.26
C TRP A 64 -6.89 11.13 -4.21
N LEU A 65 -6.54 12.28 -4.77
CA LEU A 65 -7.50 13.33 -5.07
C LEU A 65 -8.34 12.94 -6.29
N PRO A 66 -9.54 13.54 -6.48
CA PRO A 66 -10.37 13.30 -7.65
C PRO A 66 -9.70 13.63 -9.00
N ASP A 67 -8.65 14.45 -9.00
CA ASP A 67 -7.86 14.78 -10.19
C ASP A 67 -6.69 13.81 -10.46
N GLY A 68 -6.62 12.71 -9.71
CA GLY A 68 -5.61 11.66 -9.86
C GLY A 68 -4.28 11.94 -9.17
N ARG A 69 -4.12 13.08 -8.49
CA ARG A 69 -2.90 13.34 -7.72
C ARG A 69 -2.85 12.49 -6.45
N LEU A 70 -1.71 11.85 -6.20
CA LEU A 70 -1.40 11.16 -4.96
C LEU A 70 -1.15 12.18 -3.84
N VAL A 71 -1.76 11.94 -2.68
CA VAL A 71 -1.51 12.67 -1.43
C VAL A 71 -0.84 11.72 -0.46
N VAL A 72 0.22 12.21 0.19
CA VAL A 72 0.87 11.51 1.31
C VAL A 72 0.63 12.33 2.57
N VAL A 73 0.15 11.66 3.62
CA VAL A 73 0.02 12.24 4.95
C VAL A 73 1.11 11.64 5.82
N SER A 74 1.96 12.46 6.45
CA SER A 74 2.97 12.02 7.42
C SER A 74 2.75 12.69 8.76
N GLY A 75 2.79 11.90 9.84
CA GLY A 75 2.52 12.38 11.19
C GLY A 75 3.69 13.11 11.87
N ARG A 76 4.91 13.10 11.32
CA ARG A 76 6.07 13.74 11.97
C ARG A 76 6.42 15.14 11.45
N ASP A 77 5.90 15.54 10.30
CA ASP A 77 6.15 16.88 9.74
C ASP A 77 5.18 17.95 10.27
N GLY A 78 4.39 17.62 11.30
CA GLY A 78 3.38 18.53 11.84
C GLY A 78 2.93 18.17 13.26
N LEU A 79 3.80 18.44 14.24
CA LEU A 79 3.52 19.02 15.56
C LEU A 79 4.82 19.52 16.19
#